data_AF-A0A9W7NI39-F1
#
_entry.id   AF-A0A9W7NI39-F1
#
_cell.length_a   1.000
_cell.length_b   1.000
_cell.length_c   1.000
_cell.angle_alpha   90.00
_cell.angle_beta   90.00
_cell.angle_gamma   90.00
#
_symmetry.space_group_name_H-M   'P 1'
#
loop_
_entity.id
_entity.type
_entity.pdbx_description
1 polymer ?
#
loop_
_entity_poly.entity_id
_entity_poly.type
_entity_poly.pdbx_seq_one_letter_code
_entity_poly.pdbx_strand_id
1 'polypeptide(L)'
;MGKMGKNDPFAVQIVPILLHSAELPETAGERLFCPAFAGHPPDRAEYLALLPVQDSNGRLLAALAELAEGVPEGVPEGVCVGVLAVDPFRPAGPFLESLRRAGVRAVANFPTTALFDGETGETLRGVGLGAEREASFLAQAAQAGFAVTGFAADAATGRRLRAAGASRLVVHPGAATGDPSRDAEAAANASMTAATLRREGGGPVLVYRPAGFEEHHGILAREADGLVLLPSKDHSSSP
;
A
#
# COMPACT_ATOMS: atom_id res chain seq x y z
N MET A 1 30.66 22.58 19.10
CA MET A 1 29.44 22.60 19.94
C MET A 1 28.28 22.09 19.08
N GLY A 2 28.02 20.78 19.13
CA GLY A 2 26.97 20.16 18.31
C GLY A 2 25.59 20.51 18.85
N LYS A 3 24.70 21.00 17.98
CA LYS A 3 23.27 21.03 18.29
C LYS A 3 22.73 19.63 18.02
N MET A 4 22.49 18.91 19.12
CA MET A 4 21.77 17.64 19.13
C MET A 4 20.41 17.83 18.45
N GLY A 5 20.13 16.98 17.47
CA GLY A 5 18.87 16.93 16.75
C GLY A 5 17.70 16.70 17.70
N LYS A 6 16.59 17.35 17.40
CA LYS A 6 15.30 17.00 17.99
C LYS A 6 15.02 15.53 17.66
N ASN A 7 14.73 14.72 18.69
CA ASN A 7 14.19 13.37 18.52
C ASN A 7 12.91 13.48 17.67
N ASP A 8 12.99 13.00 16.43
CA ASP A 8 11.83 12.77 15.57
C ASP A 8 11.11 11.52 16.11
N PRO A 9 9.84 11.60 16.54
CA PRO A 9 9.09 10.45 17.05
C PRO A 9 8.81 9.37 15.98
N PHE A 10 9.11 9.62 14.70
CA PHE A 10 8.91 8.67 13.59
C PHE A 10 10.21 7.92 13.24
N ALA A 11 10.76 7.14 14.17
CA ALA A 11 12.00 6.38 13.98
C ALA A 11 11.92 5.28 12.88
N VAL A 12 10.74 5.03 12.32
CA VAL A 12 10.52 4.15 11.15
C VAL A 12 9.78 4.96 10.08
N GLN A 13 10.53 5.68 9.24
CA GLN A 13 10.01 6.21 7.98
C GLN A 13 10.36 5.25 6.85
N ILE A 14 9.34 4.70 6.22
CA ILE A 14 9.49 3.81 5.08
C ILE A 14 8.30 4.03 4.16
N VAL A 15 8.58 4.13 2.86
CA VAL A 15 7.66 4.18 1.71
C VAL A 15 7.24 5.58 1.23
N PRO A 16 8.08 6.27 0.43
CA PRO A 16 7.52 6.91 -0.77
C PRO A 16 6.96 5.82 -1.69
N ILE A 17 5.75 6.00 -2.19
CA ILE A 17 5.19 5.19 -3.27
C ILE A 17 5.94 5.56 -4.56
N LEU A 18 6.56 4.56 -5.19
CA LEU A 18 7.24 4.69 -6.47
C LEU A 18 6.27 4.34 -7.59
N LEU A 19 6.23 5.16 -8.63
CA LEU A 19 5.29 5.04 -9.74
C LEU A 19 5.96 4.48 -11.00
N HIS A 20 7.25 4.70 -11.18
CA HIS A 20 7.98 4.29 -12.38
C HIS A 20 9.16 3.39 -12.04
N SER A 21 9.51 2.48 -12.95
CA SER A 21 10.67 1.59 -12.79
C SER A 21 11.99 2.38 -12.67
N ALA A 22 12.10 3.53 -13.35
CA ALA A 22 13.24 4.44 -13.23
C ALA A 22 13.45 5.03 -11.81
N GLU A 23 12.43 4.95 -10.95
CA GLU A 23 12.47 5.45 -9.56
C GLU A 23 12.93 4.37 -8.57
N LEU A 24 13.50 3.25 -9.04
CA LEU A 24 14.03 2.15 -8.22
C LEU A 24 15.58 2.18 -8.07
N PRO A 25 16.23 3.26 -7.59
CA PRO A 25 17.68 3.25 -7.38
C PRO A 25 18.07 2.33 -6.22
N GLU A 26 19.36 1.97 -6.11
CA GLU A 26 19.92 1.34 -4.91
C GLU A 26 19.95 2.37 -3.75
N THR A 27 18.84 2.55 -3.06
CA THR A 27 18.75 3.43 -1.89
C THR A 27 18.32 2.66 -0.63
N ALA A 28 18.77 3.15 0.51
CA ALA A 28 18.38 2.63 1.81
C ALA A 28 16.92 2.99 2.14
N GLY A 29 16.14 2.00 2.60
CA GLY A 29 14.75 2.15 3.05
C GLY A 29 13.76 1.34 2.21
N GLU A 30 12.70 0.83 2.85
CA GLU A 30 11.64 0.13 2.09
C GLU A 30 10.74 1.12 1.31
N ARG A 31 10.27 0.68 0.16
CA ARG A 31 9.56 1.48 -0.86
C ARG A 31 8.41 0.65 -1.42
N LEU A 32 7.35 1.29 -1.90
CA LEU A 32 6.16 0.62 -2.43
C LEU A 32 6.04 0.95 -3.90
N PHE A 33 6.26 -0.04 -4.75
CA PHE A 33 6.23 0.11 -6.20
C PHE A 33 4.83 -0.18 -6.75
N CYS A 34 4.19 0.85 -7.31
CA CYS A 34 2.81 0.85 -7.80
C CYS A 34 2.70 1.44 -9.21
N PRO A 35 3.22 0.76 -10.26
CA PRO A 35 3.18 1.26 -11.63
C PRO A 35 1.77 1.40 -12.22
N ALA A 36 0.77 0.81 -11.58
CA ALA A 36 -0.64 1.04 -11.91
C ALA A 36 -1.07 2.50 -11.69
N PHE A 37 -0.37 3.25 -10.85
CA PHE A 37 -0.72 4.64 -10.51
C PHE A 37 -0.06 5.65 -11.47
N ALA A 38 0.99 5.23 -12.19
CA ALA A 38 1.70 6.09 -13.13
C ALA A 38 0.77 6.62 -14.23
N GLY A 39 0.87 7.93 -14.49
CA GLY A 39 0.07 8.65 -15.48
C GLY A 39 -1.31 9.09 -15.00
N HIS A 40 -1.71 8.75 -13.76
CA HIS A 40 -2.97 9.18 -13.18
C HIS A 40 -2.79 10.38 -12.23
N PRO A 41 -3.82 11.24 -12.06
CA PRO A 41 -3.80 12.27 -11.03
C PRO A 41 -3.58 11.65 -9.64
N PRO A 42 -2.65 12.16 -8.80
CA PRO A 42 -2.33 11.55 -7.51
C PRO A 42 -3.54 11.37 -6.57
N ASP A 43 -4.52 12.27 -6.62
CA ASP A 43 -5.76 12.21 -5.83
C ASP A 43 -6.78 11.20 -6.35
N ARG A 44 -6.56 10.60 -7.52
CA ARG A 44 -7.46 9.64 -8.17
C ARG A 44 -6.78 8.33 -8.56
N ALA A 45 -5.46 8.23 -8.44
CA ALA A 45 -4.68 7.11 -8.94
C ALA A 45 -5.12 5.76 -8.36
N GLU A 46 -5.45 5.71 -7.07
CA GLU A 46 -5.92 4.50 -6.39
C GLU A 46 -7.25 4.00 -6.96
N TYR A 47 -8.21 4.91 -7.16
CA TYR A 47 -9.49 4.59 -7.79
C TYR A 47 -9.30 4.11 -9.22
N LEU A 48 -8.51 4.82 -10.02
CA LEU A 48 -8.26 4.45 -11.42
C LEU A 48 -7.55 3.11 -11.54
N ALA A 49 -6.73 2.74 -10.54
CA ALA A 49 -6.11 1.42 -10.45
C ALA A 49 -7.07 0.29 -10.00
N LEU A 50 -8.24 0.61 -9.47
CA LEU A 50 -9.30 -0.35 -9.11
C LEU A 50 -10.38 -0.50 -10.19
N LEU A 51 -10.47 0.46 -11.13
CA LEU A 51 -11.49 0.49 -12.17
C LEU A 51 -11.08 -0.30 -13.42
N PRO A 52 -12.04 -0.78 -14.25
CA PRO A 52 -11.77 -1.51 -15.49
C PRO A 52 -11.32 -0.58 -16.64
N VAL A 53 -10.51 0.43 -16.33
CA VAL A 53 -9.89 1.34 -17.29
C VAL A 53 -8.46 0.90 -17.64
N GLN A 54 -7.91 -0.05 -16.89
CA GLN A 54 -6.59 -0.62 -17.11
C GLN A 54 -6.44 -1.99 -16.45
N ASP A 55 -5.34 -2.67 -16.76
CA ASP A 55 -4.92 -3.91 -16.10
C ASP A 55 -3.79 -3.62 -15.10
N SER A 56 -4.13 -3.44 -13.81
CA SER A 56 -3.17 -3.04 -12.77
C SER A 56 -2.05 -4.06 -12.56
N ASN A 57 -2.39 -5.35 -12.50
CA ASN A 57 -1.37 -6.41 -12.35
C ASN A 57 -0.60 -6.64 -13.66
N GLY A 58 -1.22 -6.43 -14.83
CA GLY A 58 -0.54 -6.44 -16.11
C GLY A 58 0.52 -5.34 -16.22
N ARG A 59 0.18 -4.12 -15.81
CA ARG A 59 1.13 -3.00 -15.73
C ARG A 59 2.29 -3.28 -14.76
N LEU A 60 2.01 -3.93 -13.62
CA LEU A 60 3.07 -4.38 -12.72
C LEU A 60 4.03 -5.35 -13.41
N LEU A 61 3.51 -6.38 -14.07
CA LEU A 61 4.36 -7.36 -14.77
C LEU A 61 5.17 -6.71 -15.91
N ALA A 62 4.58 -5.79 -16.67
CA ALA A 62 5.27 -5.05 -17.72
C ALA A 62 6.44 -4.22 -17.15
N ALA A 63 6.19 -3.45 -16.09
CA ALA A 63 7.22 -2.63 -15.47
C ALA A 63 8.35 -3.45 -14.82
N LEU A 64 8.03 -4.65 -14.29
CA LEU A 64 9.03 -5.59 -13.80
C LEU A 64 9.87 -6.21 -14.92
N ALA A 65 9.28 -6.47 -16.09
CA ALA A 65 10.00 -6.95 -17.25
C ALA A 65 10.98 -5.88 -17.78
N GLU A 66 10.52 -4.63 -17.90
CA GLU A 66 11.38 -3.49 -18.26
C GLU A 66 12.55 -3.32 -17.27
N LEU A 67 12.29 -3.46 -15.97
CA LEU A 67 13.34 -3.40 -14.95
C LEU A 67 14.39 -4.51 -15.14
N ALA A 68 13.96 -5.73 -15.46
CA ALA A 68 14.86 -6.86 -15.67
C ALA A 68 15.78 -6.70 -16.88
N GLU A 69 15.40 -5.87 -17.87
CA GLU A 69 16.28 -5.51 -19.00
C GLU A 69 17.42 -4.56 -18.57
N GLY A 70 17.17 -3.70 -17.58
CA GLY A 70 18.12 -2.70 -17.10
C GLY A 70 18.94 -3.12 -15.87
N VAL A 71 18.42 -4.02 -15.04
CA VAL A 71 19.02 -4.44 -13.76
C VAL A 71 19.05 -5.97 -13.67
N PRO A 72 20.19 -6.62 -13.95
CA PRO A 72 20.32 -8.08 -13.97
C PRO A 72 19.91 -8.77 -12.67
N GLU A 73 20.10 -8.09 -11.54
CA GLU A 73 19.78 -8.56 -10.18
C GLU A 73 18.26 -8.51 -9.88
N GLY A 74 17.46 -7.92 -10.77
CA GLY A 74 16.01 -7.78 -10.66
C GLY A 74 15.58 -6.68 -9.70
N VAL A 75 14.48 -6.93 -8.97
CA VAL A 75 13.94 -5.95 -8.01
C VAL A 75 14.89 -5.73 -6.82
N PRO A 76 15.30 -4.48 -6.52
CA PRO A 76 16.20 -4.17 -5.40
C PRO A 76 15.63 -4.58 -4.04
N GLU A 77 16.52 -4.79 -3.07
CA GLU A 77 16.11 -4.99 -1.68
C GLU A 77 15.33 -3.78 -1.12
N GLY A 78 14.40 -4.05 -0.21
CA GLY A 78 13.50 -3.04 0.33
C GLY A 78 12.33 -2.64 -0.58
N VAL A 79 12.23 -3.16 -1.81
CA VAL A 79 11.06 -2.86 -2.66
C VAL A 79 9.93 -3.85 -2.37
N CYS A 80 8.80 -3.31 -1.90
CA CYS A 80 7.52 -3.97 -1.81
C CYS A 80 6.70 -3.63 -3.06
N VAL A 81 6.06 -4.60 -3.71
CA VAL A 81 5.21 -4.32 -4.89
C VAL A 81 3.73 -4.31 -4.51
N GLY A 82 3.00 -3.30 -4.98
CA GLY A 82 1.55 -3.23 -4.83
C GLY A 82 0.85 -4.16 -5.82
N VAL A 83 -0.02 -5.03 -5.33
CA VAL A 83 -0.77 -6.02 -6.10
C VAL A 83 -2.27 -5.78 -5.93
N LEU A 84 -3.00 -5.79 -7.05
CA LEU A 84 -4.46 -5.92 -7.01
C LEU A 84 -4.83 -7.37 -6.64
N ALA A 85 -4.96 -7.62 -5.34
CA ALA A 85 -5.13 -8.97 -4.78
C ALA A 85 -6.47 -9.63 -5.13
N VAL A 86 -7.46 -8.85 -5.57
CA VAL A 86 -8.79 -9.33 -5.98
C VAL A 86 -8.91 -9.59 -7.50
N ASP A 87 -7.83 -9.52 -8.26
CA ASP A 87 -7.85 -9.75 -9.72
C ASP A 87 -8.42 -11.14 -10.08
N PRO A 88 -9.58 -11.23 -10.76
CA PRO A 88 -10.22 -12.50 -11.12
C PRO A 88 -9.48 -13.28 -12.21
N PHE A 89 -8.59 -12.62 -12.96
CA PHE A 89 -7.90 -13.23 -14.10
C PHE A 89 -6.52 -13.77 -13.74
N ARG A 90 -6.01 -13.46 -12.53
CA ARG A 90 -4.69 -13.87 -12.06
C ARG A 90 -4.77 -14.65 -10.75
N PRO A 91 -4.89 -15.99 -10.83
CA PRO A 91 -4.80 -16.84 -9.65
C PRO A 91 -3.45 -16.63 -8.93
N ALA A 92 -3.49 -16.63 -7.60
CA ALA A 92 -2.34 -16.23 -6.78
C ALA A 92 -1.08 -17.07 -7.07
N GLY A 93 -1.18 -18.40 -7.17
CA GLY A 93 -0.02 -19.27 -7.41
C GLY A 93 0.82 -18.89 -8.64
N PRO A 94 0.27 -18.95 -9.87
CA PRO A 94 1.00 -18.54 -11.08
C PRO A 94 1.46 -17.08 -11.08
N PHE A 95 0.68 -16.19 -10.44
CA PHE A 95 1.03 -14.78 -10.36
C PHE A 95 2.23 -14.53 -9.43
N LEU A 96 2.21 -15.09 -8.23
CA LEU A 96 3.32 -15.05 -7.28
C LEU A 96 4.59 -15.68 -7.87
N GLU A 97 4.46 -16.75 -8.65
CA GLU A 97 5.60 -17.33 -9.35
C GLU A 97 6.22 -16.38 -10.39
N SER A 98 5.39 -15.59 -11.07
CA SER A 98 5.86 -14.55 -11.99
C SER A 98 6.59 -13.42 -11.24
N LEU A 99 6.05 -12.99 -10.09
CA LEU A 99 6.71 -12.00 -9.23
C LEU A 99 8.05 -12.52 -8.72
N ARG A 100 8.11 -13.78 -8.28
CA ARG A 100 9.35 -14.41 -7.78
C ARG A 100 10.43 -14.47 -8.85
N ARG A 101 10.07 -14.82 -10.09
CA ARG A 101 10.99 -14.82 -11.24
C ARG A 101 11.53 -13.43 -11.57
N ALA A 102 10.77 -12.38 -11.28
CA ALA A 102 11.22 -10.99 -11.41
C ALA A 102 12.08 -10.49 -10.22
N GLY A 103 12.37 -11.34 -9.24
CA GLY A 103 13.16 -10.97 -8.06
C GLY A 103 12.37 -10.25 -6.95
N VAL A 104 11.04 -10.22 -7.03
CA VAL A 104 10.19 -9.63 -5.99
C VAL A 104 10.28 -10.45 -4.70
N ARG A 105 10.47 -9.76 -3.56
CA ARG A 105 10.57 -10.37 -2.23
C ARG A 105 9.46 -9.93 -1.27
N ALA A 106 8.75 -8.83 -1.57
CA ALA A 106 7.72 -8.27 -0.72
C ALA A 106 6.51 -7.80 -1.54
N VAL A 107 5.30 -8.04 -1.03
CA VAL A 107 4.03 -7.66 -1.67
C VAL A 107 3.09 -6.94 -0.71
N ALA A 108 2.20 -6.11 -1.26
CA ALA A 108 1.09 -5.49 -0.56
C ALA A 108 -0.22 -5.60 -1.34
N ASN A 109 -1.37 -5.70 -0.65
CA ASN A 109 -2.71 -5.60 -1.25
C ASN A 109 -3.05 -4.13 -1.59
N PHE A 110 -2.26 -3.51 -2.46
CA PHE A 110 -2.39 -2.10 -2.79
C PHE A 110 -2.41 -1.91 -4.32
N PRO A 111 -3.49 -1.36 -4.90
CA PRO A 111 -4.65 -0.75 -4.22
C PRO A 111 -5.54 -1.77 -3.51
N THR A 112 -6.25 -1.33 -2.47
CA THR A 112 -7.22 -2.15 -1.70
C THR A 112 -8.65 -1.78 -2.07
N THR A 113 -9.53 -2.78 -2.12
CA THR A 113 -10.98 -2.60 -2.29
C THR A 113 -11.64 -1.88 -1.11
N ALA A 114 -10.93 -1.68 0.00
CA ALA A 114 -11.41 -0.90 1.14
C ALA A 114 -11.68 0.59 0.82
N LEU A 115 -11.22 1.08 -0.35
CA LEU A 115 -11.59 2.38 -0.92
C LEU A 115 -13.06 2.49 -1.36
N PHE A 116 -13.73 1.36 -1.59
CA PHE A 116 -15.15 1.33 -1.90
C PHE A 116 -15.96 1.09 -0.62
N ASP A 117 -16.71 2.12 -0.21
CA ASP A 117 -17.60 2.09 0.94
C ASP A 117 -19.08 2.04 0.51
N GLY A 118 -19.98 2.10 1.49
CA GLY A 118 -21.42 2.08 1.29
C GLY A 118 -21.91 0.89 0.45
N GLU A 119 -22.92 1.15 -0.37
CA GLU A 119 -23.59 0.14 -1.22
C GLU A 119 -22.63 -0.51 -2.23
N THR A 120 -21.69 0.26 -2.79
CA THR A 120 -20.67 -0.27 -3.72
C THR A 120 -19.74 -1.25 -3.02
N GLY A 121 -19.25 -0.88 -1.83
CA GLY A 121 -18.40 -1.77 -1.02
C GLY A 121 -19.12 -3.04 -0.59
N GLU A 122 -20.39 -2.93 -0.19
CA GLU A 122 -21.25 -4.08 0.13
C GLU A 122 -21.44 -5.01 -1.06
N THR A 123 -21.69 -4.45 -2.24
CA THR A 123 -21.85 -5.20 -3.50
C THR A 123 -20.59 -5.98 -3.83
N LEU A 124 -19.42 -5.32 -3.78
CA LEU A 124 -18.13 -5.97 -4.05
C LEU A 124 -17.84 -7.11 -3.07
N ARG A 125 -18.11 -6.91 -1.77
CA ARG A 125 -18.01 -7.98 -0.76
C ARG A 125 -18.96 -9.14 -1.08
N GLY A 126 -20.20 -8.85 -1.46
CA GLY A 126 -21.21 -9.85 -1.80
C GLY A 126 -20.83 -10.76 -2.97
N VAL A 127 -20.03 -10.27 -3.92
CA VAL A 127 -19.51 -11.06 -5.05
C VAL A 127 -18.08 -11.60 -4.83
N GLY A 128 -17.57 -11.53 -3.60
CA GLY A 128 -16.25 -12.08 -3.24
C GLY A 128 -15.06 -11.21 -3.63
N LEU A 129 -15.25 -9.92 -3.91
CA LEU A 129 -14.21 -8.94 -4.25
C LEU A 129 -13.92 -8.01 -3.06
N GLY A 130 -13.72 -8.57 -1.87
CA GLY A 130 -13.45 -7.80 -0.65
C GLY A 130 -12.28 -8.32 0.16
N ALA A 131 -12.17 -7.83 1.40
CA ALA A 131 -11.07 -8.09 2.33
C ALA A 131 -10.74 -9.58 2.54
N GLU A 132 -11.72 -10.49 2.48
CA GLU A 132 -11.49 -11.93 2.55
C GLU A 132 -10.58 -12.44 1.44
N ARG A 133 -10.81 -11.96 0.22
CA ARG A 133 -10.06 -12.37 -0.95
C ARG A 133 -8.67 -11.75 -0.95
N GLU A 134 -8.55 -10.50 -0.52
CA GLU A 134 -7.25 -9.85 -0.30
C GLU A 134 -6.42 -10.63 0.74
N ALA A 135 -7.02 -10.99 1.88
CA ALA A 135 -6.36 -11.79 2.91
C ALA A 135 -5.95 -13.18 2.40
N SER A 136 -6.80 -13.84 1.61
CA SER A 136 -6.48 -15.14 1.01
C SER A 136 -5.29 -15.08 0.04
N PHE A 137 -5.20 -14.02 -0.77
CA PHE A 137 -4.04 -13.79 -1.62
C PHE A 137 -2.77 -13.58 -0.79
N LEU A 138 -2.84 -12.73 0.23
CA LEU A 138 -1.68 -12.43 1.08
C LEU A 138 -1.24 -13.64 1.91
N ALA A 139 -2.16 -14.50 2.35
CA ALA A 139 -1.83 -15.78 2.97
C ALA A 139 -1.02 -16.69 2.05
N GLN A 140 -1.41 -16.78 0.78
CA GLN A 140 -0.66 -17.54 -0.23
C GLN A 140 0.71 -16.92 -0.50
N ALA A 141 0.81 -15.59 -0.52
CA ALA A 141 2.09 -14.89 -0.66
C ALA A 141 3.02 -15.17 0.53
N ALA A 142 2.53 -15.08 1.76
CA ALA A 142 3.31 -15.39 2.96
C ALA A 142 3.78 -16.86 2.94
N GLN A 143 2.90 -17.80 2.58
CA GLN A 143 3.26 -19.22 2.44
C GLN A 143 4.31 -19.48 1.35
N ALA A 144 4.30 -18.68 0.28
CA ALA A 144 5.31 -18.71 -0.78
C ALA A 144 6.62 -17.98 -0.41
N GLY A 145 6.75 -17.46 0.82
CA GLY A 145 7.97 -16.85 1.34
C GLY A 145 8.12 -15.36 1.06
N PHE A 146 7.07 -14.68 0.58
CA PHE A 146 7.09 -13.22 0.43
C PHE A 146 6.90 -12.53 1.78
N ALA A 147 7.59 -11.41 1.99
CA ALA A 147 7.20 -10.47 3.03
C ALA A 147 5.87 -9.80 2.64
N VAL A 148 4.96 -9.66 3.59
CA VAL A 148 3.58 -9.21 3.33
C VAL A 148 3.27 -7.94 4.12
N THR A 149 2.83 -6.90 3.40
CA THR A 149 2.29 -5.67 3.99
C THR A 149 0.78 -5.59 3.72
N GLY A 150 -0.02 -5.54 4.77
CA GLY A 150 -1.48 -5.49 4.68
C GLY A 150 -2.05 -4.07 4.81
N PHE A 151 -2.71 -3.56 3.77
CA PHE A 151 -3.51 -2.34 3.82
C PHE A 151 -4.92 -2.66 4.32
N ALA A 152 -5.37 -1.97 5.37
CA ALA A 152 -6.67 -2.17 6.01
C ALA A 152 -7.34 -0.83 6.35
N ALA A 153 -8.66 -0.74 6.18
CA ALA A 153 -9.43 0.44 6.60
C ALA A 153 -9.99 0.34 8.03
N ASP A 154 -10.02 -0.86 8.62
CA ASP A 154 -10.57 -1.11 9.95
C ASP A 154 -9.78 -2.20 10.70
N ALA A 155 -10.02 -2.29 12.02
CA ALA A 155 -9.30 -3.24 12.87
C ALA A 155 -9.65 -4.72 12.58
N ALA A 156 -10.87 -5.02 12.14
CA ALA A 156 -11.26 -6.40 11.81
C ALA A 156 -10.50 -6.90 10.58
N THR A 157 -10.42 -6.08 9.54
CA THR A 157 -9.59 -6.31 8.35
C THR A 157 -8.12 -6.40 8.75
N GLY A 158 -7.61 -5.49 9.59
CA GLY A 158 -6.23 -5.53 10.08
C GLY A 158 -5.85 -6.85 10.78
N ARG A 159 -6.71 -7.34 11.69
CA ARG A 159 -6.53 -8.65 12.35
C ARG A 159 -6.53 -9.81 11.36
N ARG A 160 -7.42 -9.76 10.37
CA ARG A 160 -7.49 -10.76 9.31
C ARG A 160 -6.20 -10.81 8.49
N LEU A 161 -5.65 -9.65 8.12
CA LEU A 161 -4.40 -9.55 7.40
C LEU A 161 -3.20 -10.04 8.24
N ARG A 162 -3.20 -9.77 9.55
CA ARG A 162 -2.21 -10.36 10.49
C ARG A 162 -2.29 -11.88 10.51
N ALA A 163 -3.50 -12.43 10.62
CA ALA A 163 -3.70 -13.88 10.59
C ALA A 163 -3.29 -14.49 9.24
N ALA A 164 -3.38 -13.73 8.15
CA ALA A 164 -2.88 -14.10 6.83
C ALA A 164 -1.35 -13.97 6.68
N GLY A 165 -0.61 -13.63 7.74
CA GLY A 165 0.85 -13.56 7.71
C GLY A 165 1.42 -12.20 7.32
N ALA A 166 0.62 -11.12 7.34
CA ALA A 166 1.15 -9.78 7.17
C ALA A 166 2.12 -9.42 8.31
N SER A 167 3.39 -9.20 7.98
CA SER A 167 4.44 -8.78 8.92
C SER A 167 4.35 -7.28 9.22
N ARG A 168 3.72 -6.50 8.33
CA ARG A 168 3.42 -5.07 8.52
C ARG A 168 1.95 -4.79 8.18
N LEU A 169 1.34 -3.84 8.88
CA LEU A 169 0.04 -3.28 8.49
C LEU A 169 0.18 -1.81 8.13
N VAL A 170 -0.69 -1.36 7.23
CA VAL A 170 -0.88 0.04 6.88
C VAL A 170 -2.36 0.36 7.03
N VAL A 171 -2.71 1.28 7.92
CA VAL A 171 -4.08 1.75 8.07
C VAL A 171 -4.36 2.81 7.02
N HIS A 172 -5.43 2.57 6.25
CA HIS A 172 -5.88 3.41 5.16
C HIS A 172 -7.11 4.21 5.61
N PRO A 173 -7.12 5.55 5.59
CA PRO A 173 -8.25 6.35 6.09
C PRO A 173 -9.47 6.36 5.17
N GLY A 174 -9.32 5.83 3.95
CA GLY A 174 -10.34 5.87 2.91
C GLY A 174 -10.03 6.98 1.91
N ALA A 175 -10.97 7.28 1.04
CA ALA A 175 -10.85 8.41 0.14
C ALA A 175 -11.36 9.69 0.77
N ALA A 176 -10.70 10.80 0.45
CA ALA A 176 -11.20 12.11 0.83
C ALA A 176 -12.51 12.39 0.09
N THR A 177 -13.53 12.76 0.86
CA THR A 177 -14.85 13.11 0.34
C THR A 177 -14.92 14.57 -0.07
N GLY A 178 -14.02 15.42 0.45
CA GLY A 178 -14.06 16.87 0.33
C GLY A 178 -15.04 17.52 1.33
N ASP A 179 -15.72 16.72 2.15
CA ASP A 179 -16.50 17.19 3.29
C ASP A 179 -15.60 17.21 4.53
N PRO A 180 -15.28 18.39 5.10
CA PRO A 180 -14.34 18.49 6.21
C PRO A 180 -14.74 17.69 7.46
N SER A 181 -16.04 17.51 7.70
CA SER A 181 -16.51 16.75 8.87
C SER A 181 -16.29 15.26 8.67
N ARG A 182 -16.62 14.74 7.48
CA ARG A 182 -16.45 13.32 7.15
C ARG A 182 -14.97 12.94 7.06
N ASP A 183 -14.16 13.81 6.46
CA ASP A 183 -12.72 13.58 6.31
C ASP A 183 -12.00 13.62 7.68
N ALA A 184 -12.43 14.51 8.59
CA ALA A 184 -11.95 14.52 9.97
C ALA A 184 -12.33 13.24 10.75
N GLU A 185 -13.57 12.76 10.58
CA GLU A 185 -14.04 11.52 11.19
C GLU A 185 -13.27 10.31 10.67
N ALA A 186 -13.07 10.22 9.35
CA ALA A 186 -12.28 9.17 8.70
C ALA A 186 -10.83 9.15 9.23
N ALA A 187 -10.19 10.31 9.37
CA ALA A 187 -8.86 10.41 9.94
C ALA A 187 -8.79 9.98 11.41
N ALA A 188 -9.78 10.36 12.22
CA ALA A 188 -9.86 9.95 13.62
C ALA A 188 -10.07 8.43 13.75
N ASN A 189 -10.93 7.84 12.93
CA ASN A 189 -11.18 6.40 12.89
C ASN A 189 -9.95 5.61 12.47
N ALA A 190 -9.20 6.10 11.48
CA ALA A 190 -7.93 5.51 11.07
C ALA A 190 -6.89 5.57 12.20
N SER A 191 -6.77 6.70 12.90
CA SER A 191 -5.87 6.85 14.05
C SER A 191 -6.21 5.87 15.19
N MET A 192 -7.50 5.74 15.52
CA MET A 192 -7.99 4.78 16.52
C MET A 192 -7.74 3.32 16.10
N THR A 193 -7.92 3.02 14.82
CA THR A 193 -7.64 1.71 14.24
C THR A 193 -6.16 1.37 14.37
N ALA A 194 -5.27 2.31 14.04
CA ALA A 194 -3.83 2.15 14.21
C ALA A 194 -3.45 1.89 15.68
N ALA A 195 -3.99 2.68 16.60
CA ALA A 195 -3.77 2.49 18.04
C ALA A 195 -4.21 1.10 18.51
N THR A 196 -5.36 0.63 18.02
CA THR A 196 -5.91 -0.68 18.39
C THR A 196 -5.02 -1.81 17.89
N LEU A 197 -4.65 -1.79 16.61
CA LEU A 197 -3.80 -2.82 16.01
C LEU A 197 -2.39 -2.83 16.62
N ARG A 198 -1.83 -1.67 16.98
CA ARG A 198 -0.53 -1.60 17.68
C ARG A 198 -0.56 -2.27 19.05
N ARG A 199 -1.62 -2.02 19.84
CA ARG A 199 -1.77 -2.64 21.16
C ARG A 199 -1.90 -4.17 21.07
N GLU A 200 -2.49 -4.67 19.99
CA GLU A 200 -2.61 -6.10 19.72
C GLU A 200 -1.28 -6.74 19.29
N GLY A 201 -0.33 -5.94 18.77
CA GLY A 201 1.02 -6.38 18.41
C GLY A 201 1.11 -7.11 17.07
N GLY A 202 2.13 -7.95 16.90
CA GLY A 202 2.34 -8.74 15.68
C GLY A 202 3.08 -8.02 14.54
N GLY A 203 3.64 -6.84 14.81
CA GLY A 203 4.52 -6.10 13.89
C GLY A 203 4.18 -4.61 13.81
N PRO A 204 4.96 -3.82 13.05
CA PRO A 204 4.72 -2.39 12.89
C PRO A 204 3.36 -2.11 12.22
N VAL A 205 2.70 -1.05 12.69
CA VAL A 205 1.46 -0.51 12.11
C VAL A 205 1.73 0.91 11.64
N LEU A 206 1.72 1.08 10.33
CA LEU A 206 1.85 2.38 9.68
C LEU A 206 0.48 2.98 9.37
N VAL A 207 0.45 4.25 9.00
CA VAL A 207 -0.74 4.91 8.43
C VAL A 207 -0.40 5.48 7.06
N TYR A 208 -1.30 5.28 6.10
CA TYR A 208 -1.19 5.87 4.78
C TYR A 208 -1.70 7.31 4.78
N ARG A 209 -0.99 8.19 4.09
CA ARG A 209 -1.37 9.59 3.86
C ARG A 209 -1.79 9.79 2.40
N PRO A 210 -3.07 9.54 2.07
CA PRO A 210 -3.60 9.84 0.74
C PRO A 210 -3.72 11.36 0.54
N ALA A 211 -3.80 11.76 -0.73
CA ALA A 211 -4.15 13.13 -1.08
C ALA A 211 -5.56 13.48 -0.56
N GLY A 212 -5.76 14.75 -0.19
CA GLY A 212 -7.03 15.25 0.35
C GLY A 212 -7.17 15.14 1.87
N PHE A 213 -6.18 14.56 2.58
CA PHE A 213 -6.13 14.50 4.04
C PHE A 213 -5.06 15.41 4.66
N GLU A 214 -4.56 16.40 3.92
CA GLU A 214 -3.40 17.22 4.30
C GLU A 214 -3.59 17.89 5.67
N GLU A 215 -4.79 18.40 5.95
CA GLU A 215 -5.14 19.04 7.24
C GLU A 215 -5.23 18.03 8.39
N HIS A 216 -5.36 16.74 8.10
CA HIS A 216 -5.55 15.66 9.07
C HIS A 216 -4.31 14.78 9.25
N HIS A 217 -3.21 15.05 8.54
CA HIS A 217 -1.95 14.30 8.64
C HIS A 217 -1.39 14.18 10.07
N GLY A 218 -1.65 15.17 10.92
CA GLY A 218 -1.28 15.14 12.33
C GLY A 218 -2.09 14.11 13.14
N ILE A 219 -3.39 14.00 12.87
CA ILE A 219 -4.28 13.02 13.51
C ILE A 219 -3.92 11.61 13.05
N LEU A 220 -3.73 11.43 11.75
CA LEU A 220 -3.35 10.14 11.13
C LEU A 220 -2.05 9.59 11.71
N ALA A 221 -1.04 10.44 11.89
CA ALA A 221 0.28 9.99 12.33
C ALA A 221 0.40 9.74 13.83
N ARG A 222 -0.52 10.28 14.64
CA ARG A 222 -0.39 10.35 16.10
C ARG A 222 -0.15 9.00 16.76
N GLU A 223 -0.88 7.99 16.32
CA GLU A 223 -0.91 6.68 16.97
C GLU A 223 -0.20 5.61 16.13
N ALA A 224 0.47 5.96 15.02
CA ALA A 224 1.15 5.02 14.14
C ALA A 224 2.64 4.83 14.51
N ASP A 225 3.24 3.70 14.12
CA ASP A 225 4.69 3.48 14.21
C ASP A 225 5.46 4.18 13.09
N GLY A 226 4.76 4.58 12.02
CA GLY A 226 5.33 5.24 10.85
C GLY A 226 4.28 5.52 9.78
N LEU A 227 4.73 5.90 8.58
CA LEU A 227 3.87 6.48 7.54
C LEU A 227 4.17 5.90 6.17
N VAL A 228 3.13 5.76 5.34
CA VAL A 228 3.25 5.53 3.89
C VAL A 228 2.82 6.79 3.17
N LEU A 229 3.64 7.27 2.23
CA LEU A 229 3.47 8.56 1.56
C LEU A 229 3.30 8.37 0.04
N LEU A 230 2.41 9.14 -0.58
CA LEU A 230 2.44 9.36 -2.01
C LEU A 230 3.74 10.09 -2.42
N PRO A 231 4.25 9.88 -3.64
CA PRO A 231 5.40 10.64 -4.12
C PRO A 231 5.05 12.13 -4.20
N SER A 232 5.92 12.98 -3.67
CA SER A 232 5.75 14.43 -3.70
C SER A 232 5.80 14.95 -5.15
N LYS A 233 5.02 16.00 -5.45
CA LYS A 233 5.05 16.71 -6.74
C LYS A 233 6.44 17.23 -7.15
N ASP A 234 7.38 17.33 -6.20
CA ASP A 234 8.72 17.92 -6.40
C ASP A 234 9.72 17.01 -7.16
N HIS A 235 9.28 15.86 -7.68
CA HIS A 235 10.11 14.99 -8.52
C HIS A 235 9.65 14.87 -9.98
N SER A 236 8.78 15.77 -10.44
CA SER A 236 8.73 16.05 -11.88
C SER A 236 10.00 16.79 -12.27
N SER A 237 11.05 16.05 -12.62
CA SER A 237 11.99 16.55 -13.62
C SER A 237 11.15 16.95 -14.83
N SER A 238 11.06 18.27 -15.05
CA SER A 238 10.55 18.92 -16.25
C SER A 238 11.07 18.23 -17.53
N PRO A 239 10.32 18.32 -18.64
CA PRO A 239 10.59 17.59 -19.89
C PRO A 239 12.00 17.76 -20.43
#